data_AF-A0A147KG99-F1
#
_entry.id   AF-A0A147KG99-F1
#
_cell.length_a   1.000
_cell.length_b   1.000
_cell.length_c   1.000
_cell.angle_alpha   90.00
_cell.angle_beta   90.00
_cell.angle_gamma   90.00
#
_symmetry.space_group_name_H-M   'P 1'
#
loop_
_entity.id
_entity.type
_entity.pdbx_description
1 polymer ?
#
loop_
_entity_poly.entity_id
_entity_poly.type
_entity_poly.pdbx_seq_one_letter_code
_entity_poly.pdbx_strand_id
1 'polypeptide(L)'
;MVEDFERLDTDELRHRAVELARKRWDVGYLWELVEHIPGAEAVAGRPEAGRVGATKASVLFSQLLAEREGDRQLREALRPLYLDYLRKHGGS
;
A
#
# COMPACT_ATOMS: atom_id res chain seq x y z
N MET A 1 18.19 24.19 -4.60
CA MET A 1 16.93 24.92 -4.79
C MET A 1 15.85 24.05 -4.18
N VAL A 2 15.13 24.54 -3.18
CA VAL A 2 13.99 23.80 -2.62
C VAL A 2 12.87 24.00 -3.64
N GLU A 3 12.44 22.93 -4.30
CA GLU A 3 11.26 23.02 -5.17
C GLU A 3 10.07 23.38 -4.29
N ASP A 4 9.35 24.44 -4.67
CA ASP A 4 8.16 24.88 -3.95
C ASP A 4 6.97 24.01 -4.37
N PHE A 5 6.87 22.85 -3.74
CA PHE A 5 5.82 21.87 -3.99
C PHE A 5 4.42 22.41 -3.66
N GLU A 6 4.31 23.43 -2.80
CA GLU A 6 3.02 24.02 -2.40
C GLU A 6 2.32 24.76 -3.56
N ARG A 7 3.05 25.08 -4.63
CA ARG A 7 2.52 25.75 -5.82
C ARG A 7 2.00 24.80 -6.89
N LEU A 8 2.25 23.50 -6.75
CA LEU A 8 1.83 22.49 -7.71
C LEU A 8 0.36 22.13 -7.48
N ASP A 9 -0.34 21.82 -8.57
CA ASP A 9 -1.67 21.22 -8.44
C ASP A 9 -1.57 19.77 -7.93
N THR A 10 -2.68 19.26 -7.40
CA THR A 10 -2.75 17.93 -6.78
C THR A 10 -2.41 16.80 -7.76
N ASP A 11 -2.72 16.93 -9.05
CA ASP A 11 -2.41 15.90 -10.03
C ASP A 11 -0.92 15.86 -10.36
N GLU A 12 -0.28 17.02 -10.47
CA GLU A 12 1.17 17.12 -10.63
C GLU A 12 1.91 16.60 -9.39
N LEU A 13 1.43 16.92 -8.18
CA LEU A 13 1.96 16.36 -6.93
C LEU A 13 1.86 14.84 -6.92
N ARG A 14 0.68 14.30 -7.23
CA ARG A 14 0.45 12.86 -7.31
C ARG A 14 1.38 12.21 -8.32
N HIS A 15 1.50 12.78 -9.52
CA HIS A 15 2.35 12.22 -10.57
C HIS A 15 3.82 12.19 -10.14
N ARG A 16 4.36 13.32 -9.64
CA ARG A 16 5.76 13.42 -9.19
C ARG A 16 6.06 12.51 -8.03
N ALA A 17 5.16 12.44 -7.03
CA ALA A 17 5.38 11.61 -5.86
C ALA A 17 5.38 10.12 -6.21
N VAL A 18 4.43 9.66 -7.04
CA VAL A 18 4.37 8.26 -7.50
C VAL A 18 5.58 7.93 -8.38
N GLU A 19 5.97 8.80 -9.31
CA GLU A 19 7.14 8.56 -10.16
C GLU A 19 8.45 8.51 -9.35
N LEU A 20 8.60 9.39 -8.36
CA LEU A 20 9.76 9.36 -7.46
C LEU A 20 9.80 8.08 -6.64
N ALA A 21 8.67 7.66 -6.06
CA ALA A 21 8.58 6.42 -5.30
C ALA A 21 8.92 5.20 -6.15
N ARG A 22 8.44 5.15 -7.40
CA ARG A 22 8.79 4.08 -8.36
C ARG A 22 10.29 4.06 -8.67
N LYS A 23 10.90 5.23 -8.93
CA LYS A 23 12.35 5.33 -9.20
C LYS A 23 13.19 4.89 -7.99
N ARG A 24 12.69 5.11 -6.78
CA ARG A 24 13.34 4.72 -5.52
C ARG A 24 13.01 3.31 -5.05
N TRP A 25 12.12 2.60 -5.75
CA TRP A 25 11.56 1.32 -5.28
C TRP A 25 10.96 1.41 -3.87
N ASP A 26 10.34 2.55 -3.56
CA ASP A 26 9.76 2.83 -2.26
C ASP A 26 8.39 2.15 -2.12
N VAL A 27 8.41 0.85 -1.85
CA VAL A 27 7.20 0.04 -1.65
C VAL A 27 6.43 0.51 -0.42
N GLY A 28 7.11 1.04 0.60
CA GLY A 28 6.48 1.56 1.82
C GLY A 28 5.56 2.73 1.52
N TYR A 29 6.07 3.76 0.82
CA TYR A 29 5.25 4.90 0.42
C TYR A 29 4.09 4.53 -0.51
N LEU A 30 4.32 3.62 -1.47
CA LEU A 30 3.27 3.15 -2.37
C LEU A 30 2.17 2.40 -1.61
N TRP A 31 2.53 1.63 -0.59
CA TRP A 31 1.58 0.93 0.27
C TRP A 31 0.80 1.92 1.15
N GLU A 32 1.46 2.90 1.74
CA GLU A 32 0.84 3.98 2.51
C GLU A 32 -0.22 4.73 1.69
N LEU A 33 0.08 5.05 0.42
CA LEU A 33 -0.91 5.67 -0.47
C LEU A 33 -2.15 4.79 -0.65
N VAL A 34 -1.98 3.48 -0.85
CA VAL A 34 -3.11 2.54 -1.02
C VAL A 34 -3.94 2.43 0.25
N GLU A 35 -3.30 2.40 1.42
CA GLU A 35 -3.98 2.36 2.73
C GLU A 35 -4.83 3.61 3.00
N HIS A 36 -4.41 4.77 2.48
CA HIS A 36 -5.12 6.04 2.69
C HIS A 36 -6.27 6.33 1.71
N ILE A 37 -6.34 5.65 0.55
CA ILE A 37 -7.42 5.83 -0.43
C ILE A 37 -8.82 5.72 0.19
N PRO A 38 -9.14 4.67 0.99
CA PRO A 38 -10.45 4.55 1.61
C PRO A 38 -10.84 5.75 2.49
N GLY A 39 -9.88 6.27 3.27
CA GLY A 39 -10.08 7.44 4.11
C GLY A 39 -10.31 8.71 3.29
N ALA A 40 -9.52 8.90 2.22
CA ALA A 40 -9.69 10.02 1.30
C ALA A 40 -11.07 9.99 0.59
N GLU A 41 -11.53 8.81 0.17
CA GLU A 41 -12.85 8.64 -0.43
C GLU A 41 -13.98 8.93 0.56
N ALA A 42 -13.84 8.52 1.83
CA ALA A 42 -14.80 8.86 2.88
C ALA A 42 -14.88 10.38 3.12
N VAL A 43 -13.73 11.07 3.20
CA VAL A 43 -13.67 12.55 3.32
C VAL A 43 -14.27 13.23 2.09
N ALA A 44 -14.10 12.66 0.90
CA ALA A 44 -14.69 13.14 -0.34
C ALA A 44 -16.21 12.85 -0.47
N GLY A 45 -16.86 12.35 0.59
CA GLY A 45 -18.29 12.04 0.59
C GLY A 45 -18.66 10.77 -0.19
N ARG A 46 -17.69 9.87 -0.41
CA ARG A 46 -17.85 8.60 -1.14
C ARG A 46 -17.50 7.39 -0.25
N PRO A 47 -18.16 7.20 0.90
CA PRO A 47 -17.82 6.13 1.84
C PRO A 47 -17.96 4.72 1.25
N GLU A 48 -18.91 4.51 0.33
CA GLU A 48 -19.07 3.24 -0.37
C GLU A 48 -17.91 2.95 -1.33
N ALA A 49 -17.36 3.98 -1.98
CA ALA A 49 -16.14 3.82 -2.78
C ALA A 49 -14.97 3.39 -1.90
N GLY A 50 -14.84 3.99 -0.70
CA GLY A 50 -13.79 3.63 0.27
C GLY A 50 -13.79 2.16 0.67
N ARG A 51 -14.97 1.60 0.95
CA ARG A 51 -15.13 0.16 1.23
C ARG A 51 -14.73 -0.71 0.04
N VAL A 52 -15.14 -0.31 -1.16
CA VAL A 52 -14.77 -1.02 -2.40
C VAL A 52 -13.27 -0.93 -2.65
N GLY A 53 -12.64 0.22 -2.39
CA GLY A 53 -11.19 0.43 -2.51
C GLY A 53 -10.41 -0.49 -1.56
N ALA A 54 -10.77 -0.52 -0.28
CA ALA A 54 -10.15 -1.41 0.71
C ALA A 54 -10.30 -2.89 0.32
N THR A 55 -11.48 -3.29 -0.16
CA THR A 55 -11.75 -4.65 -0.62
C THR A 55 -10.87 -5.01 -1.82
N LYS A 56 -10.78 -4.13 -2.82
CA LYS A 56 -9.92 -4.33 -4.01
C LYS A 56 -8.45 -4.45 -3.64
N ALA A 57 -7.95 -3.60 -2.76
CA ALA A 57 -6.57 -3.66 -2.28
C ALA A 57 -6.26 -5.00 -1.60
N SER A 58 -7.17 -5.48 -0.73
CA SER A 58 -7.04 -6.79 -0.09
C SER A 58 -7.03 -7.95 -1.10
N VAL A 59 -7.88 -7.89 -2.13
CA VAL A 59 -7.91 -8.92 -3.20
C VAL A 59 -6.60 -8.96 -3.97
N LEU A 60 -6.09 -7.81 -4.42
CA LEU A 60 -4.81 -7.73 -5.16
C LEU A 60 -3.64 -8.27 -4.32
N PHE A 61 -3.61 -7.95 -3.03
CA PHE A 61 -2.59 -8.47 -2.11
C PHE A 61 -2.66 -9.99 -1.99
N SER A 62 -3.86 -10.54 -1.76
CA SER A 62 -4.07 -11.99 -1.68
C SER A 62 -3.70 -12.70 -2.99
N GLN A 63 -3.99 -12.10 -4.15
CA GLN A 63 -3.61 -12.63 -5.45
C GLN A 63 -2.08 -12.69 -5.63
N LEU A 64 -1.37 -11.61 -5.28
CA LEU A 64 0.10 -11.58 -5.35
C LEU A 64 0.73 -12.67 -4.48
N LEU A 65 0.18 -12.90 -3.28
CA LEU A 65 0.64 -13.99 -2.41
C LEU A 65 0.33 -15.37 -3.00
N ALA A 66 -0.90 -15.57 -3.49
CA ALA A 66 -1.35 -16.85 -4.06
C ALA A 66 -0.52 -17.25 -5.29
N GLU A 67 -0.15 -16.30 -6.17
CA GLU A 67 0.73 -16.53 -7.32
C GLU A 67 2.11 -17.08 -6.91
N ARG A 68 2.55 -16.78 -5.70
CA ARG A 68 3.84 -17.20 -5.15
C ARG A 68 3.72 -18.29 -4.07
N GLU A 69 2.50 -18.71 -3.76
CA GLU A 69 2.21 -19.73 -2.75
C GLU A 69 2.68 -21.14 -3.18
N GLY A 70 2.97 -21.35 -4.46
CA GLY A 70 3.66 -22.56 -4.94
C GLY A 70 5.14 -22.63 -4.55
N ASP A 71 5.78 -21.49 -4.25
CA ASP A 71 7.20 -21.41 -3.96
C ASP A 71 7.50 -21.67 -2.47
N ARG A 72 7.95 -22.90 -2.18
CA ARG A 72 8.26 -23.31 -0.81
C ARG A 72 9.41 -22.50 -0.22
N GLN A 73 10.43 -22.18 -1.01
CA GLN A 73 11.60 -21.45 -0.54
C GLN A 73 11.23 -20.02 -0.15
N LEU A 74 10.37 -19.36 -0.94
CA LEU A 74 9.83 -18.04 -0.60
C LEU A 74 9.05 -18.07 0.72
N ARG A 75 8.14 -19.04 0.91
CA ARG A 75 7.35 -19.16 2.15
C ARG A 75 8.23 -19.39 3.37
N GLU A 76 9.25 -20.22 3.24
CA GLU A 76 10.23 -20.44 4.33
C GLU A 76 11.06 -19.19 4.62
N ALA A 77 11.44 -18.42 3.60
CA ALA A 77 12.16 -17.15 3.76
C ALA A 77 11.32 -16.05 4.42
N LEU A 78 10.01 -16.02 4.17
CA LEU A 78 9.08 -15.05 4.79
C LEU A 78 8.65 -15.45 6.22
N ARG A 79 8.94 -16.68 6.66
CA ARG A 79 8.54 -17.19 7.98
C ARG A 79 8.91 -16.29 9.15
N PRO A 80 10.11 -15.66 9.23
CA PRO A 80 10.44 -14.76 10.32
C PRO A 80 9.49 -13.55 10.41
N LEU A 81 9.05 -12.99 9.28
CA LEU A 81 8.10 -11.88 9.23
C LEU A 81 6.73 -12.29 9.75
N TYR A 82 6.23 -13.47 9.33
CA TYR A 82 4.97 -14.00 9.85
C TYR A 82 5.02 -14.22 11.36
N LEU A 83 6.12 -14.80 11.87
CA LEU A 83 6.29 -15.03 13.30
C LEU A 83 6.37 -13.72 14.09
N ASP A 84 7.08 -12.71 13.58
CA ASP A 84 7.17 -11.40 14.23
C ASP A 84 5.79 -10.71 14.29
N TYR A 85 5.04 -10.72 13.18
CA TYR A 85 3.68 -10.18 13.14
C TYR A 85 2.75 -10.89 14.14
N LEU A 86 2.75 -12.23 14.15
CA LEU A 86 1.93 -13.02 15.07
C LEU A 86 2.36 -12.85 16.54
N ARG A 87 3.64 -12.62 16.83
CA ARG A 87 4.07 -12.30 18.21
C ARG A 87 3.59 -10.92 18.65
N LYS A 88 3.64 -9.95 17.75
CA LYS A 88 3.20 -8.57 18.03
C LYS A 88 1.68 -8.44 18.16
N HIS A 89 0.92 -9.23 17.40
CA HIS A 89 -0.52 -9.03 17.24
C HIS A 89 -1.40 -10.27 17.52
N GLY A 90 -0.81 -11.46 17.59
CA GLY A 90 -1.54 -12.73 17.73
C GLY A 90 -1.75 -13.20 19.17
N GLY A 91 -1.20 -12.48 20.16
CA GLY A 91 -1.57 -12.65 21.56
C GLY A 91 -2.73 -11.73 21.91
N SER A 92 -3.97 -12.21 21.71
CA SER A 92 -5.16 -11.75 22.44
C SER A 92 -5.59 -12.83 23.42
#